data_AF-A0AAD5TG61-F1
#
_entry.id   AF-A0AAD5TG61-F1
#
_cell.length_a   1.000
_cell.length_b   1.000
_cell.length_c   1.000
_cell.angle_alpha   90.00
_cell.angle_beta   90.00
_cell.angle_gamma   90.00
#
_symmetry.space_group_name_H-M   'P 1'
#
loop_
_entity.id
_entity.type
_entity.pdbx_description
1 polymer ?
#
loop_
_entity_poly.entity_id
_entity_poly.type
_entity_poly.pdbx_seq_one_letter_code
_entity_poly.pdbx_strand_id
1 'polypeptide(L)'
;MLFATIACAALIGLSIFDALNHSTIHWTLTLVFMGFLAISTIFTAAEFRRLRDDHDGRPALRKSYYAKIFVVLFAIATVIAMIILMSLCRESNWRETADAARCNATHSAAAVCEWVVACLFDVYLLTIVVDLRQSVYTSKQYMSGSDVAAGRRQSSHATLGRRV
;
A
#
# COMPACT_ATOMS: atom_id res chain seq x y z
N MET A 1 7.41 2.80 8.55
CA MET A 1 6.36 2.48 9.56
C MET A 1 5.74 3.72 10.17
N LEU A 2 6.51 4.74 10.58
CA LEU A 2 5.96 5.98 11.15
C LEU A 2 4.93 6.70 10.24
N PHE A 3 5.20 6.77 8.93
CA PHE A 3 4.26 7.39 7.98
C PHE A 3 2.96 6.58 7.85
N ALA A 4 3.04 5.25 7.89
CA ALA A 4 1.87 4.38 7.84
C ALA A 4 1.00 4.52 9.09
N THR A 5 1.59 4.68 10.28
CA THR A 5 0.82 4.89 11.52
C THR A 5 0.07 6.23 11.49
N ILE A 6 0.69 7.28 10.95
CA ILE A 6 0.03 8.57 10.76
C ILE A 6 -1.12 8.46 9.76
N ALA A 7 -0.91 7.75 8.64
CA ALA A 7 -1.97 7.48 7.68
C ALA A 7 -3.15 6.70 8.30
N CYS A 8 -2.88 5.68 9.13
CA CYS A 8 -3.93 4.95 9.86
C CYS A 8 -4.67 5.85 10.85
N ALA A 9 -3.96 6.71 11.59
CA ALA A 9 -4.60 7.67 12.50
C ALA A 9 -5.51 8.65 11.74
N ALA A 10 -5.09 9.12 10.56
CA ALA A 10 -5.90 9.96 9.69
C ALA A 10 -7.15 9.24 9.17
N LEU A 11 -7.05 7.96 8.79
CA LEU A 11 -8.20 7.12 8.42
C LEU A 11 -9.21 6.95 9.56
N ILE A 12 -8.73 6.72 10.78
CA ILE A 12 -9.61 6.63 11.95
C ILE A 12 -10.33 7.97 12.16
N GLY A 13 -9.62 9.09 12.02
CA GLY A 13 -10.22 10.42 12.06
C GLY A 13 -11.32 10.60 11.00
N LEU A 14 -11.05 10.18 9.76
CA LEU A 14 -12.01 10.17 8.66
C LEU A 14 -13.29 9.37 8.96
N SER A 15 -13.15 8.23 9.65
CA SER A 15 -14.31 7.44 10.08
C SER A 15 -15.16 8.13 11.15
N ILE A 16 -14.59 9.04 11.93
CA ILE A 16 -15.29 9.76 13.01
C ILE A 16 -15.88 11.08 12.49
N PHE A 17 -15.14 11.80 11.65
CA PHE A 17 -15.54 13.09 11.11
C PHE A 17 -16.31 12.94 9.79
N ASP A 18 -17.62 13.10 9.88
CA ASP A 18 -18.52 13.08 8.73
C ASP A 18 -18.31 14.31 7.82
N ALA A 19 -18.33 14.06 6.50
CA ALA A 19 -18.26 15.07 5.45
C ALA A 19 -19.43 16.08 5.51
N LEU A 20 -20.55 15.71 6.13
CA LEU A 20 -21.76 16.54 6.21
C LEU A 20 -21.66 17.68 7.23
N ASN A 21 -21.07 17.41 8.41
CA ASN A 21 -21.08 18.38 9.52
C ASN A 21 -19.72 19.08 9.69
N HIS A 22 -18.62 18.43 9.29
CA HIS A 22 -17.25 18.96 9.39
C HIS A 22 -16.47 18.77 8.09
N SER A 23 -17.05 19.23 6.97
CA SER A 23 -16.49 19.05 5.62
C SER A 23 -15.03 19.49 5.50
N THR A 24 -14.66 20.67 6.01
CA THR A 24 -13.29 21.19 5.94
C THR A 24 -12.27 20.27 6.62
N ILE A 25 -12.65 19.70 7.77
CA ILE A 25 -11.77 18.79 8.55
C ILE A 25 -11.65 17.46 7.80
N HIS A 26 -12.77 16.92 7.32
CA HIS A 26 -12.81 15.68 6.54
C HIS A 26 -11.90 15.77 5.31
N TRP A 27 -12.06 16.80 4.48
CA TRP A 27 -11.22 17.03 3.29
C TRP A 27 -9.73 17.14 3.63
N THR A 28 -9.39 17.87 4.70
CA THR A 28 -7.99 18.01 5.14
C THR A 28 -7.42 16.66 5.61
N LEU A 29 -8.19 15.87 6.35
CA LEU A 29 -7.81 14.52 6.77
C LEU A 29 -7.60 13.59 5.57
N THR A 30 -8.44 13.67 4.55
CA THR A 30 -8.29 12.90 3.30
C THR A 30 -6.97 13.22 2.61
N LEU A 31 -6.59 14.50 2.53
CA LEU A 31 -5.30 14.90 1.97
C LEU A 31 -4.11 14.39 2.78
N VAL A 32 -4.19 14.49 4.11
CA VAL A 32 -3.15 14.00 5.02
C VAL A 32 -3.00 12.49 4.89
N PHE A 33 -4.10 11.75 4.96
CA PHE A 33 -4.12 10.29 4.75
C PHE A 33 -3.46 9.92 3.43
N MET A 34 -3.91 10.52 2.32
CA MET A 34 -3.43 10.20 0.99
C MET A 34 -1.94 10.55 0.81
N GLY A 35 -1.48 11.69 1.35
CA GLY A 35 -0.09 12.11 1.31
C GLY A 35 0.84 11.16 2.08
N PHE A 36 0.49 10.83 3.33
CA PHE A 36 1.28 9.90 4.14
C PHE A 36 1.24 8.47 3.60
N LEU A 37 0.11 8.05 3.02
CA LEU A 37 -0.02 6.78 2.29
C LEU A 37 0.91 6.75 1.08
N ALA A 38 0.91 7.78 0.24
CA ALA A 38 1.77 7.88 -0.93
C ALA A 38 3.25 7.76 -0.55
N ILE A 39 3.69 8.51 0.46
CA ILE A 39 5.07 8.42 0.98
C ILE A 39 5.37 6.99 1.45
N SER A 40 4.49 6.39 2.25
CA SER A 40 4.67 5.02 2.76
C SER A 40 4.83 4.01 1.61
N THR A 41 3.98 4.07 0.59
CA THR A 41 4.02 3.16 -0.56
C THR A 41 5.31 3.32 -1.37
N ILE A 42 5.84 4.54 -1.52
CA ILE A 42 7.13 4.81 -2.18
C ILE A 42 8.27 4.11 -1.44
N PHE A 43 8.31 4.20 -0.10
CA PHE A 43 9.33 3.53 0.70
C PHE A 43 9.23 2.00 0.58
N THR A 44 8.02 1.43 0.66
CA THR A 44 7.81 -0.02 0.44
C THR A 44 8.25 -0.46 -0.97
N ALA A 45 7.98 0.35 -1.99
CA ALA A 45 8.40 0.07 -3.36
C ALA A 45 9.92 0.23 -3.56
N ALA A 46 10.57 1.15 -2.85
CA ALA A 46 12.02 1.32 -2.87
C ALA A 46 12.75 0.13 -2.23
N GLU A 47 12.27 -0.35 -1.08
CA GLU A 47 12.78 -1.56 -0.44
C GLU A 47 12.64 -2.77 -1.37
N PHE A 48 11.48 -2.94 -1.99
CA PHE A 48 11.26 -4.06 -2.90
C PHE A 48 12.12 -3.98 -4.18
N ARG A 49 12.40 -2.76 -4.68
CA ARG A 49 13.35 -2.57 -5.79
C ARG A 49 14.76 -3.05 -5.41
N ARG A 50 15.22 -2.73 -4.19
CA ARG A 50 16.52 -3.17 -3.68
C ARG A 50 16.60 -4.70 -3.55
N LEU A 51 15.54 -5.35 -3.07
CA LEU A 51 15.49 -6.82 -2.97
C LEU A 51 15.45 -7.50 -4.34
N ARG A 52 14.78 -6.91 -5.32
CA ARG A 52 14.72 -7.46 -6.68
C ARG A 52 16.10 -7.52 -7.33
N ASP A 53 16.94 -6.51 -7.10
CA ASP A 53 18.28 -6.41 -7.67
C ASP A 53 19.22 -7.53 -7.15
N ASP A 54 18.96 -8.01 -5.94
CA ASP A 54 19.81 -8.98 -5.24
C ASP A 54 19.42 -10.45 -5.49
N HIS A 55 18.22 -10.73 -6.04
CA HIS A 55 17.70 -12.08 -6.29
C HIS A 55 17.01 -12.18 -7.65
N ASP A 56 17.81 -12.14 -8.71
CA ASP A 56 17.37 -12.31 -10.08
C ASP A 56 16.98 -13.79 -10.34
N GLY A 57 15.70 -14.09 -10.58
CA GLY A 57 15.33 -15.43 -11.08
C GLY A 57 13.96 -16.04 -10.76
N ARG A 58 13.05 -15.40 -9.99
CA ARG A 58 11.73 -16.01 -9.69
C ARG A 58 10.55 -15.26 -10.32
N PRO A 59 9.76 -15.88 -11.23
CA PRO A 59 8.66 -15.23 -11.95
C PRO A 59 7.49 -14.81 -11.04
N ALA A 60 7.35 -15.41 -9.85
CA ALA A 60 6.36 -15.03 -8.86
C ALA A 60 6.57 -13.59 -8.33
N LEU A 61 7.81 -13.10 -8.27
CA LEU A 61 8.12 -11.74 -7.78
C LEU A 61 7.69 -10.63 -8.77
N ARG A 62 7.52 -10.94 -10.06
CA ARG A 62 7.16 -9.95 -11.09
C ARG A 62 5.72 -9.44 -10.94
N LYS A 63 4.79 -10.29 -10.46
CA LYS A 63 3.38 -9.90 -10.26
C LYS A 63 3.21 -8.92 -9.10
N SER A 64 3.82 -9.20 -7.95
CA SER A 64 3.81 -8.27 -6.80
C SER A 64 4.47 -6.93 -7.15
N TYR A 65 5.51 -6.94 -8.00
CA TYR A 65 6.16 -5.71 -8.45
C TYR A 65 5.22 -4.79 -9.23
N TYR A 66 4.45 -5.32 -10.19
CA TYR A 66 3.53 -4.52 -10.98
C TYR A 66 2.41 -3.92 -10.12
N ALA A 67 1.87 -4.69 -9.17
CA ALA A 67 0.89 -4.19 -8.21
C ALA A 67 1.45 -3.02 -7.37
N LYS A 68 2.70 -3.12 -6.89
CA LYS A 68 3.35 -2.05 -6.13
C LYS A 68 3.56 -0.78 -6.96
N ILE A 69 3.98 -0.92 -8.22
CA ILE A 69 4.15 0.25 -9.12
C ILE A 69 2.81 0.89 -9.46
N PHE A 70 1.77 0.09 -9.69
CA PHE A 70 0.42 0.58 -9.93
C PHE A 70 -0.09 1.40 -8.73
N VAL A 71 0.05 0.86 -7.51
CA VAL A 71 -0.36 1.58 -6.29
C VAL A 71 0.38 2.91 -6.14
N VAL A 72 1.71 2.95 -6.37
CA VAL A 72 2.49 4.19 -6.26
C VAL A 72 2.05 5.23 -7.30
N LEU A 73 1.88 4.82 -8.56
CA LEU A 73 1.46 5.73 -9.63
C LEU A 73 0.09 6.32 -9.35
N PHE A 74 -0.87 5.48 -8.95
CA PHE A 74 -2.21 5.95 -8.62
C PHE A 74 -2.22 6.84 -7.38
N ALA A 75 -1.49 6.48 -6.32
CA ALA A 75 -1.40 7.30 -5.11
C ALA A 75 -0.93 8.73 -5.42
N ILE A 76 0.12 8.88 -6.24
CA ILE A 76 0.62 10.20 -6.64
C ILE A 76 -0.40 10.93 -7.52
N ALA A 77 -1.00 10.25 -8.51
CA ALA A 77 -1.99 10.84 -9.40
C ALA A 77 -3.21 11.36 -8.62
N THR A 78 -3.70 10.60 -7.64
CA THR A 78 -4.83 10.99 -6.81
C THR A 78 -4.51 12.17 -5.90
N VAL A 79 -3.27 12.27 -5.36
CA VAL A 79 -2.85 13.43 -4.54
C VAL A 79 -2.89 14.69 -5.39
N ILE A 80 -2.33 14.63 -6.59
CA ILE A 80 -2.30 15.77 -7.51
C ILE A 80 -3.73 16.17 -7.90
N ALA A 81 -4.58 15.20 -8.26
CA ALA A 81 -5.98 15.45 -8.59
C ALA A 81 -6.73 16.12 -7.42
N MET A 82 -6.52 15.65 -6.19
CA MET A 82 -7.17 16.20 -5.00
C MET A 82 -6.74 17.65 -4.74
N ILE A 83 -5.44 17.96 -4.86
CA ILE A 83 -4.92 19.32 -4.70
C ILE A 83 -5.55 20.26 -5.74
N ILE A 84 -5.64 19.82 -6.99
CA ILE A 84 -6.26 20.60 -8.08
C ILE A 84 -7.74 20.85 -7.75
N LEU A 85 -8.51 19.81 -7.42
CA LEU A 85 -9.94 19.91 -7.11
C LEU A 85 -10.21 20.87 -5.95
N MET A 86 -9.40 20.83 -4.88
CA MET A 86 -9.54 21.76 -3.75
C MET A 86 -9.14 23.20 -4.10
N SER A 87 -8.17 23.39 -4.98
CA SER A 87 -7.73 24.74 -5.38
C SER A 87 -8.75 25.49 -6.23
N LEU A 88 -9.62 24.77 -6.96
CA LEU A 88 -10.63 25.35 -7.84
C LEU A 88 -11.82 25.97 -7.10
N CYS A 89 -12.11 25.53 -5.88
CA CYS A 89 -13.28 25.95 -5.09
C CYS A 89 -12.89 26.30 -3.65
N ARG A 90 -11.95 27.24 -3.50
CA ARG A 90 -11.38 27.62 -2.20
C ARG A 90 -12.19 28.67 -1.43
N GLU A 91 -13.13 29.36 -2.06
CA GLU A 91 -13.90 30.43 -1.42
C GLU A 91 -15.03 29.89 -0.54
N SER A 92 -15.15 30.36 0.71
CA SER A 92 -16.11 29.85 1.69
C SER A 92 -17.58 30.04 1.31
N ASN A 93 -17.88 30.96 0.38
CA ASN A 93 -19.25 31.35 0.02
C ASN A 93 -19.62 30.91 -1.41
N TRP A 94 -18.97 29.88 -1.94
CA TRP A 94 -19.19 29.34 -3.29
C TRP A 94 -20.65 28.94 -3.59
N ARG A 95 -21.48 28.79 -2.55
CA ARG A 95 -22.90 28.43 -2.66
C ARG A 95 -23.80 29.58 -3.13
N GLU A 96 -23.34 30.83 -2.97
CA GLU A 96 -24.09 32.04 -3.37
C GLU A 96 -23.61 32.65 -4.69
N THR A 97 -22.52 32.14 -5.26
CA THR A 97 -22.00 32.62 -6.55
C THR A 97 -22.62 31.86 -7.73
N ALA A 98 -22.60 32.48 -8.91
CA ALA A 98 -23.09 31.87 -10.16
C ALA A 98 -22.36 30.55 -10.54
N ASP A 99 -21.23 30.26 -9.90
CA ASP A 99 -20.40 29.08 -10.14
C ASP A 99 -20.72 27.87 -9.23
N ALA A 100 -21.79 27.93 -8.43
CA ALA A 100 -22.17 26.86 -7.49
C ALA A 100 -22.31 25.46 -8.15
N ALA A 101 -22.79 25.41 -9.39
CA ALA A 101 -22.91 24.16 -10.16
C ALA A 101 -21.54 23.51 -10.44
N ARG A 102 -20.51 24.32 -10.74
CA ARG A 102 -19.15 23.84 -10.99
C ARG A 102 -18.53 23.31 -9.71
N CYS A 103 -18.71 24.01 -8.59
CA CYS A 103 -18.17 23.56 -7.31
C CYS A 103 -18.85 22.31 -6.75
N ASN A 104 -20.14 22.10 -7.03
CA ASN A 104 -20.79 20.84 -6.69
C ASN A 104 -20.20 19.65 -7.47
N ALA A 105 -19.88 19.86 -8.75
CA ALA A 105 -19.22 18.85 -9.59
C ALA A 105 -17.80 18.54 -9.12
N THR A 106 -17.01 19.55 -8.71
CA THR A 106 -15.65 19.32 -8.17
C THR A 106 -15.68 18.58 -6.84
N HIS A 107 -16.63 18.88 -5.94
CA HIS A 107 -16.82 18.13 -4.70
C HIS A 107 -17.20 16.67 -4.95
N SER A 108 -18.09 16.43 -5.93
CA SER A 108 -18.45 15.06 -6.34
C SER A 108 -17.25 14.31 -6.91
N ALA A 109 -16.44 14.98 -7.75
CA ALA A 109 -15.20 14.41 -8.27
C ALA A 109 -14.17 14.10 -7.17
N ALA A 110 -14.04 14.98 -6.18
CA ALA A 110 -13.15 14.78 -5.04
C ALA A 110 -13.58 13.57 -4.19
N ALA A 111 -14.89 13.37 -4.00
CA ALA A 111 -15.42 12.17 -3.35
C ALA A 111 -15.07 10.90 -4.16
N VAL A 112 -15.18 10.93 -5.49
CA VAL A 112 -14.75 9.79 -6.31
C VAL A 112 -13.24 9.52 -6.13
N CYS A 113 -12.40 10.56 -6.10
CA CYS A 113 -10.97 10.39 -5.85
C CYS A 113 -10.67 9.78 -4.47
N GLU A 114 -11.42 10.13 -3.44
CA GLU A 114 -11.32 9.53 -2.11
C GLU A 114 -11.63 8.03 -2.14
N TRP A 115 -12.75 7.64 -2.74
CA TRP A 115 -13.16 6.24 -2.85
C TRP A 115 -12.16 5.41 -3.65
N VAL A 116 -11.61 5.98 -4.73
CA VAL A 116 -10.54 5.35 -5.50
C VAL A 116 -9.32 5.06 -4.62
N VAL A 117 -8.93 6.02 -3.76
CA VAL A 117 -7.82 5.82 -2.83
C VAL A 117 -8.14 4.80 -1.73
N ALA A 118 -9.37 4.75 -1.23
CA ALA A 118 -9.79 3.71 -0.29
C ALA A 118 -9.62 2.31 -0.92
N CYS A 119 -10.12 2.11 -2.14
CA CYS A 119 -9.94 0.83 -2.84
C CYS A 119 -8.47 0.51 -3.14
N LEU A 120 -7.65 1.52 -3.47
CA LEU A 120 -6.21 1.34 -3.67
C LEU A 120 -5.49 0.95 -2.38
N PHE A 121 -5.88 1.55 -1.25
CA PHE A 121 -5.38 1.19 0.06
C PHE A 121 -5.69 -0.27 0.39
N ASP A 122 -6.89 -0.75 0.09
CA ASP A 122 -7.25 -2.16 0.26
C ASP A 122 -6.39 -3.09 -0.61
N VAL A 123 -6.20 -2.76 -1.89
CA VAL A 123 -5.32 -3.51 -2.80
C VAL A 123 -3.86 -3.50 -2.31
N TYR A 124 -3.40 -2.38 -1.74
CA TYR A 124 -2.09 -2.28 -1.13
C TYR A 124 -1.94 -3.21 0.08
N LEU A 125 -2.94 -3.25 0.97
CA LEU A 125 -2.96 -4.19 2.09
C LEU A 125 -2.97 -5.65 1.62
N LEU A 126 -3.77 -5.97 0.61
CA LEU A 126 -3.79 -7.30 0.00
C LEU A 126 -2.43 -7.69 -0.57
N THR A 127 -1.70 -6.74 -1.16
CA THR A 127 -0.34 -6.97 -1.67
C THR A 127 0.61 -7.35 -0.54
N ILE A 128 0.53 -6.68 0.62
CA ILE A 128 1.32 -7.02 1.81
C ILE A 128 0.98 -8.43 2.30
N VAL A 129 -0.30 -8.78 2.34
CA VAL A 129 -0.76 -10.12 2.76
C VAL A 129 -0.21 -11.21 1.84
N VAL A 130 -0.23 -10.98 0.52
CA VAL A 130 0.32 -11.93 -0.46
C VAL A 130 1.84 -12.08 -0.29
N ASP A 131 2.55 -10.97 -0.10
CA ASP A 131 4.00 -11.00 0.13
C ASP A 131 4.36 -11.75 1.44
N LEU A 132 3.62 -11.53 2.53
CA LEU A 132 3.79 -12.25 3.79
C LEU A 132 3.50 -13.75 3.64
N ARG A 133 2.45 -14.10 2.90
CA ARG A 133 2.10 -15.49 2.62
C ARG A 133 3.24 -16.21 1.89
N GLN A 134 3.85 -15.57 0.89
CA GLN A 134 4.99 -16.13 0.15
C GLN A 134 6.20 -16.39 1.07
N SER A 135 6.47 -15.48 2.00
CA SER A 135 7.55 -15.63 3.00
C SER A 135 7.37 -16.87 3.87
N VAL A 136 6.14 -17.08 4.39
CA VAL A 136 5.83 -18.24 5.24
C VAL A 136 5.99 -19.56 4.49
N TYR A 137 5.53 -19.66 3.23
CA TYR A 137 5.71 -20.89 2.45
C TYR A 137 7.18 -21.16 2.11
N THR A 138 7.94 -20.11 1.78
CA THR A 138 9.37 -20.24 1.47
C THR A 138 10.15 -20.75 2.68
N SER A 139 9.85 -20.27 3.89
CA SER A 139 10.47 -20.76 5.14
C SER A 139 10.25 -22.26 5.37
N LYS A 140 9.03 -22.77 5.13
CA LYS A 140 8.74 -24.21 5.27
C LYS A 140 9.56 -25.08 4.31
N GLN A 141 9.80 -24.62 3.09
CA GLN A 141 10.64 -25.34 2.12
C GLN A 141 12.11 -25.39 2.56
N TYR A 142 12.66 -24.31 3.11
CA TYR A 142 14.04 -24.30 3.64
C TYR A 142 14.21 -25.26 4.83
N MET A 143 13.25 -25.30 5.76
CA MET A 143 13.31 -26.24 6.90
C MET A 143 13.25 -27.70 6.43
N SER A 144 12.31 -28.03 5.55
CA SER A 144 12.17 -29.39 5.01
C SER A 144 13.42 -29.86 4.24
N GLY A 145 14.07 -28.99 3.48
CA GLY A 145 15.33 -29.33 2.80
C GLY A 145 16.51 -29.52 3.76
N SER A 146 16.55 -28.77 4.86
CA SER A 146 17.58 -28.86 5.90
C SER A 146 17.49 -30.18 6.67
N ASP A 147 16.27 -30.60 7.02
CA ASP A 147 16.01 -31.86 7.72
C ASP A 147 16.40 -33.07 6.85
N VAL A 148 16.09 -33.01 5.56
CA VAL A 148 16.48 -34.06 4.60
C VAL A 148 18.00 -34.11 4.42
N ALA A 149 18.68 -32.97 4.37
CA ALA A 149 20.14 -32.91 4.28
C ALA A 149 20.83 -33.44 5.55
N ALA A 150 20.29 -33.12 6.73
CA ALA A 150 20.77 -33.62 8.02
C ALA A 150 20.62 -35.15 8.13
N GLY A 151 19.46 -35.71 7.77
CA GLY A 151 19.23 -37.16 7.77
C GLY A 151 20.14 -37.92 6.79
N ARG A 152 20.47 -37.32 5.64
CA ARG A 152 21.38 -37.92 4.65
C ARG A 152 22.83 -37.98 5.16
N ARG A 153 23.30 -36.95 5.88
CA ARG A 153 24.64 -36.97 6.54
C ARG A 153 24.74 -38.04 7.61
N GLN A 154 23.70 -38.21 8.43
CA GLN A 154 23.68 -39.19 9.52
C GLN A 154 23.73 -40.64 8.99
N SER A 155 23.01 -40.92 7.90
CA SER A 155 23.05 -42.23 7.22
C SER A 155 24.43 -42.56 6.64
N SER A 156 25.12 -41.57 6.07
CA SER A 156 26.48 -41.76 5.52
C SER A 156 27.49 -42.16 6.60
N HIS A 157 27.46 -41.50 7.76
CA HIS A 157 28.32 -41.85 8.90
C HIS A 157 28.02 -43.24 9.47
N ALA A 158 26.74 -43.63 9.58
CA ALA A 158 26.35 -44.96 10.04
C ALA A 158 26.82 -46.07 9.09
N THR A 159 26.87 -45.79 7.79
CA THR A 159 27.33 -46.77 6.79
C THR A 159 28.86 -46.89 6.78
N LEU A 160 29.58 -45.81 7.09
CA LEU A 160 31.05 -45.82 7.17
C LEU A 160 31.57 -46.56 8.42
N GLY A 161 30.90 -46.40 9.57
CA GLY A 161 31.26 -47.08 10.81
C GLY A 161 30.98 -48.59 10.82
N ARG A 162 30.25 -49.12 9.83
CA ARG A 162 29.91 -50.55 9.70
C ARG A 162 30.89 -51.34 8.82
N ARG A 163 31.86 -50.67 8.20
CA ARG A 163 32.86 -51.29 7.29
C ARG A 163 34.23 -51.52 7.94
N VAL A 164 34.33 -51.37 9.26
CA VAL A 164 35.52 -51.65 10.09
C VAL A 164 35.19 -52.78 11.04
#